data_AF-W6KSP6-F1
#
_entry.id   AF-W6KSP6-F1
#
_cell.length_a   1.000
_cell.length_b   1.000
_cell.length_c   1.000
_cell.angle_alpha   90.00
_cell.angle_beta   90.00
_cell.angle_gamma   90.00
#
_symmetry.space_group_name_H-M   'P 1'
#
loop_
_entity.id
_entity.type
_entity.pdbx_description
1 polymer ?
#
loop_
_entity_poly.entity_id
_entity_poly.type
_entity_poly.pdbx_seq_one_letter_code
_entity_poly.pdbx_strand_id
1 'polypeptide(L)'
;MCIRPSLVRRGGAASAILAGSVMFISHWAGITSPFGVLVLGGALFRSLSLIPTIYGDQCVARMALAMPELQKAHRDFLYISQHPNAVIWEKKVAAQKLKNDRNRFFRSHRTNNIKMFVPHAMAALLSLYALCIPSHILFDRVTQGASAHIINPLSQVVLSTRAAPVVSLEWMPTASAVAASIPTDAMVCVIDPTLTIASVLTLYNVVQHLHRRLGFNDRMDSWALRIRRRVCLGYGTLAAGSLLYGPAASLWSDGGITAILAPLPLIPPYLAPVWLGMSLITFAKTLLINKTPPGRALCRIAEYPPQHGSYGAVDTAEGHEYRIDFTSVDMEDQRARWKAQKRMLEYEFDIRLHRYLTKTGLFTELDEMEFEAERLKQMRAVARERNRGLWPNEEAAAETKPHASTVSERTDHL
;
A
#
# COMPACT_ATOMS: atom_id res chain seq x y z
N MET A 1 -22.41 30.41 -2.18
CA MET A 1 -21.18 29.63 -2.42
C MET A 1 -21.00 28.60 -1.31
N CYS A 2 -21.22 27.31 -1.57
CA CYS A 2 -20.93 26.25 -0.59
C CYS A 2 -19.44 25.92 -0.63
N ILE A 3 -18.66 26.43 0.34
CA ILE A 3 -17.24 26.09 0.50
C ILE A 3 -17.15 24.60 0.79
N ARG A 4 -16.63 23.81 -0.16
CA ARG A 4 -16.38 22.38 0.04
C ARG A 4 -15.44 22.23 1.24
N PRO A 5 -15.82 21.47 2.29
CA PRO A 5 -14.94 21.27 3.43
C PRO A 5 -13.67 20.54 2.97
N SER A 6 -12.52 21.07 3.39
CA SER A 6 -11.19 20.50 3.14
C SER A 6 -11.09 19.07 3.67
N LEU A 7 -10.20 18.25 3.07
CA LEU A 7 -10.01 16.85 3.46
C LEU A 7 -9.66 16.68 4.95
N VAL A 8 -8.91 17.62 5.51
CA VAL A 8 -8.55 17.68 6.95
C VAL A 8 -9.80 17.79 7.82
N ARG A 9 -10.75 18.66 7.46
CA ARG A 9 -12.00 18.85 8.21
C ARG A 9 -12.90 17.61 8.17
N ARG A 10 -12.89 16.88 7.06
CA ARG A 10 -13.64 15.61 6.92
C ARG A 10 -13.03 14.50 7.77
N GLY A 11 -11.69 14.40 7.81
CA GLY A 11 -10.99 13.43 8.65
C GLY A 11 -11.21 13.68 10.14
N GLY A 12 -11.17 14.95 10.58
CA GLY A 12 -11.47 15.31 11.97
C GLY A 12 -12.90 14.93 12.38
N ALA A 13 -13.88 15.25 11.53
CA ALA A 13 -15.28 14.88 11.78
C ALA A 13 -15.49 13.36 11.86
N ALA A 14 -14.90 12.59 10.95
CA ALA A 14 -14.97 11.13 10.97
C ALA A 14 -14.37 10.56 12.27
N SER A 15 -13.22 11.08 12.72
CA SER A 15 -12.58 10.64 13.96
C SER A 15 -13.43 10.96 15.19
N ALA A 16 -14.03 12.16 15.24
CA ALA A 16 -14.92 12.57 16.33
C ALA A 16 -16.19 11.72 16.41
N ILE A 17 -16.77 11.34 15.26
CA ILE A 17 -17.91 10.42 15.16
C ILE A 17 -17.48 9.03 15.66
N LEU A 18 -16.35 8.50 15.20
CA LEU A 18 -15.85 7.19 15.65
C LEU A 18 -15.65 7.14 17.17
N ALA A 19 -14.96 8.13 17.74
CA ALA A 19 -14.77 8.22 19.19
C ALA A 19 -16.12 8.38 19.92
N GLY A 20 -17.06 9.17 19.38
CA GLY A 20 -18.40 9.36 19.96
C GLY A 20 -19.23 8.08 19.97
N SER A 21 -19.19 7.30 18.88
CA SER A 21 -19.85 6.01 18.79
C SER A 21 -19.31 5.02 19.82
N VAL A 22 -17.99 5.01 20.06
CA VAL A 22 -17.38 4.17 21.10
C VAL A 22 -17.89 4.56 22.48
N MET A 23 -17.91 5.86 22.80
CA MET A 23 -18.45 6.34 24.08
C MET A 23 -19.91 5.94 24.27
N PHE A 24 -20.74 6.09 23.24
CA PHE A 24 -22.14 5.67 23.26
C PHE A 24 -22.28 4.16 23.52
N ILE A 25 -21.55 3.32 22.79
CA ILE A 25 -21.61 1.86 22.95
C ILE A 25 -21.08 1.45 24.33
N SER A 26 -20.00 2.09 24.82
CA SER A 26 -19.46 1.80 26.15
C SER A 26 -20.45 2.09 27.27
N HIS A 27 -21.20 3.19 27.14
CA HIS A 27 -22.27 3.54 28.08
C HIS A 27 -23.39 2.50 28.07
N TRP A 28 -23.85 2.08 26.88
CA TRP A 28 -24.87 1.03 26.74
C TRP A 28 -24.41 -0.33 27.24
N ALA A 29 -23.12 -0.66 27.09
CA ALA A 29 -22.53 -1.89 27.58
C ALA A 29 -22.21 -1.87 29.09
N GLY A 30 -22.43 -0.73 29.78
CA GLY A 30 -22.10 -0.57 31.19
C GLY A 30 -20.59 -0.57 31.49
N ILE A 31 -19.75 -0.31 30.48
CA ILE A 31 -18.29 -0.29 30.64
C ILE A 31 -17.88 1.08 31.15
N THR A 32 -17.55 1.14 32.44
CA THR A 32 -17.14 2.39 33.12
C THR A 32 -15.62 2.54 33.21
N SER A 33 -14.86 1.44 33.09
CA SER A 33 -13.41 1.49 33.18
C SER A 33 -12.77 2.15 31.94
N PRO A 34 -11.84 3.11 32.09
CA PRO A 34 -11.20 3.80 30.97
C PRO A 34 -10.44 2.83 30.07
N PHE A 35 -9.78 1.83 30.66
CA PHE A 35 -9.13 0.75 29.94
C PHE A 35 -10.11 -0.04 29.06
N GLY A 36 -11.26 -0.45 29.61
CA GLY A 36 -12.29 -1.19 28.88
C GLY A 36 -12.86 -0.39 27.71
N VAL A 37 -13.06 0.92 27.87
CA VAL A 37 -13.51 1.82 26.79
C VAL A 37 -12.48 1.86 25.66
N LEU A 38 -11.18 1.95 25.98
CA LEU A 38 -10.12 1.97 24.97
C LEU A 38 -9.99 0.64 24.22
N VAL A 39 -10.08 -0.49 24.93
CA VAL A 39 -10.12 -1.84 24.32
C VAL A 39 -11.33 -1.98 23.39
N LEU A 40 -12.52 -1.53 23.83
CA LEU A 40 -13.72 -1.51 23.00
C LEU A 40 -13.56 -0.61 21.78
N GLY A 41 -12.92 0.54 21.93
CA GLY A 41 -12.61 1.45 20.83
C GLY A 41 -11.74 0.78 19.77
N GLY A 42 -10.64 0.14 20.20
CA GLY A 42 -9.81 -0.67 19.31
C GLY A 42 -10.57 -1.77 18.60
N ALA A 43 -11.46 -2.47 19.31
CA ALA A 43 -12.30 -3.50 18.73
C ALA A 43 -13.24 -2.96 17.63
N LEU A 44 -13.92 -1.83 17.89
CA LEU A 44 -14.79 -1.17 16.93
C LEU A 44 -14.03 -0.63 15.72
N PHE A 45 -12.87 -0.01 15.94
CA PHE A 45 -12.04 0.49 14.85
C PHE A 45 -11.55 -0.64 13.95
N ARG A 46 -11.19 -1.79 14.55
CA ARG A 46 -10.82 -2.97 13.76
C ARG A 46 -11.99 -3.58 13.03
N SER A 47 -13.19 -3.61 13.62
CA SER A 47 -14.37 -4.18 12.97
C SER A 47 -14.72 -3.46 11.67
N LEU A 48 -14.56 -2.13 11.62
CA LEU A 48 -14.73 -1.34 10.39
C LEU A 48 -13.71 -1.70 9.31
N SER A 49 -12.46 -1.95 9.68
CA SER A 49 -11.43 -2.42 8.75
C SER A 49 -11.50 -3.92 8.46
N LEU A 50 -12.43 -4.69 9.06
CA LEU A 50 -12.59 -6.10 8.72
C LEU A 50 -13.13 -6.29 7.31
N ILE A 51 -14.08 -5.45 6.88
CA ILE A 51 -14.73 -5.54 5.56
C ILE A 51 -13.69 -5.62 4.43
N PRO A 52 -12.75 -4.67 4.30
CA PRO A 52 -11.73 -4.76 3.26
C PRO A 52 -10.80 -5.98 3.46
N THR A 53 -10.49 -6.39 4.71
CA THR A 53 -9.68 -7.60 4.90
C THR A 53 -10.38 -8.90 4.51
N ILE A 54 -11.69 -9.02 4.75
CA ILE A 54 -12.48 -10.20 4.36
C ILE A 54 -12.58 -10.25 2.83
N TYR A 55 -12.83 -9.11 2.18
CA TYR A 55 -12.84 -9.02 0.73
C TYR A 55 -11.47 -9.38 0.13
N GLY A 56 -10.38 -8.94 0.75
CA GLY A 56 -9.03 -9.34 0.39
C GLY A 56 -8.82 -10.86 0.49
N ASP A 57 -9.26 -11.48 1.59
CA ASP A 57 -9.18 -12.93 1.79
C ASP A 57 -10.00 -13.71 0.75
N GLN A 58 -11.19 -13.22 0.36
CA GLN A 58 -11.96 -13.79 -0.76
C GLN A 58 -11.19 -13.73 -2.08
N CYS A 59 -10.50 -12.62 -2.36
CA CYS A 59 -9.72 -12.47 -3.58
C CYS A 59 -8.53 -13.43 -3.59
N VAL A 60 -7.87 -13.64 -2.45
CA VAL A 60 -6.79 -14.62 -2.30
C VAL A 60 -7.31 -16.03 -2.51
N ALA A 61 -8.47 -16.38 -1.95
CA ALA A 61 -9.06 -17.71 -2.14
C ALA A 61 -9.43 -17.99 -3.60
N ARG A 62 -10.02 -17.03 -4.30
CA ARG A 62 -10.31 -17.17 -5.74
C ARG A 62 -9.03 -17.28 -6.58
N MET A 63 -7.96 -16.61 -6.17
CA MET A 63 -6.65 -16.77 -6.82
C MET A 63 -6.11 -18.18 -6.60
N ALA A 64 -6.20 -18.71 -5.38
CA ALA A 64 -5.75 -20.08 -5.07
C ALA A 64 -6.45 -21.13 -5.95
N LEU A 65 -7.73 -20.91 -6.27
CA LEU A 65 -8.48 -21.75 -7.22
C LEU A 65 -8.03 -21.58 -8.68
N ALA A 66 -7.66 -20.38 -9.10
CA ALA A 66 -7.19 -20.11 -10.46
C ALA A 66 -5.75 -20.60 -10.72
N MET A 67 -4.97 -20.84 -9.66
CA MET A 67 -3.56 -21.25 -9.77
C MET A 67 -3.35 -22.54 -10.58
N PRO A 68 -4.03 -23.68 -10.32
CA PRO A 68 -3.78 -24.91 -11.08
C PRO A 68 -4.03 -24.75 -12.59
N GLU A 69 -5.04 -23.99 -13.01
CA GLU A 69 -5.28 -23.70 -14.43
C GLU A 69 -4.16 -22.84 -15.04
N LEU A 70 -3.72 -21.82 -14.30
CA LEU A 70 -2.63 -20.95 -14.72
C LEU A 70 -1.30 -21.72 -14.86
N GLN A 71 -1.06 -22.69 -13.99
CA GLN A 71 0.13 -23.54 -14.05
C GLN A 71 0.13 -24.47 -15.23
N LYS A 72 -1.03 -25.08 -15.55
CA LYS A 72 -1.16 -25.88 -16.77
C LYS A 72 -0.80 -25.05 -18.01
N ALA A 73 -1.38 -23.85 -18.13
CA ALA A 73 -1.05 -22.94 -19.23
C ALA A 73 0.43 -22.52 -19.23
N HIS A 74 1.06 -22.40 -18.06
CA HIS A 74 2.47 -22.10 -17.95
C HIS A 74 3.37 -23.26 -18.38
N ARG A 75 3.05 -24.50 -17.98
CA ARG A 75 3.78 -25.70 -18.43
C ARG A 75 3.69 -25.85 -19.94
N ASP A 76 2.53 -25.60 -20.54
CA ASP A 76 2.36 -25.58 -22.01
C ASP A 76 3.26 -24.52 -22.67
N PHE A 77 3.37 -23.34 -22.05
CA PHE A 77 4.28 -22.29 -22.53
C PHE A 77 5.75 -22.72 -22.42
N LEU A 78 6.18 -23.29 -21.28
CA LEU A 78 7.55 -23.74 -21.07
C LEU A 78 7.94 -24.84 -22.07
N TYR A 79 7.02 -25.77 -22.33
CA TYR A 79 7.22 -26.83 -23.32
C TYR A 79 7.54 -26.25 -24.71
N ILE A 80 6.85 -25.20 -25.13
CA ILE A 80 7.09 -24.53 -26.42
C ILE A 80 8.35 -23.66 -26.37
N SER A 81 8.55 -22.89 -25.30
CA SER A 81 9.64 -21.89 -25.22
C SER A 81 11.02 -22.52 -25.04
N GLN A 82 11.09 -23.67 -24.37
CA GLN A 82 12.32 -24.43 -24.12
C GLN A 82 12.64 -25.42 -25.25
N HIS A 83 11.74 -25.62 -26.22
CA HIS A 83 12.01 -26.53 -27.32
C HIS A 83 13.21 -26.02 -28.15
N PRO A 84 14.25 -26.84 -28.40
CA PRO A 84 15.46 -26.40 -29.11
C PRO A 84 15.22 -25.85 -30.52
N ASN A 85 14.15 -26.31 -31.19
CA ASN A 85 13.82 -25.91 -32.56
C ASN A 85 12.75 -24.82 -32.62
N ALA A 86 12.27 -24.31 -31.48
CA ALA A 86 11.20 -23.31 -31.48
C ALA A 86 11.69 -21.98 -32.04
N VAL A 87 11.00 -21.51 -33.08
CA VAL A 87 11.31 -20.23 -33.73
C VAL A 87 10.91 -19.08 -32.81
N ILE A 88 11.63 -17.95 -32.87
CA ILE A 88 11.36 -16.75 -32.05
C ILE A 88 9.88 -16.32 -32.12
N TRP A 89 9.26 -16.45 -33.30
CA TRP A 89 7.85 -16.15 -33.47
C TRP A 89 6.93 -17.07 -32.66
N GLU A 90 7.20 -18.38 -32.60
CA GLU A 90 6.42 -19.35 -31.82
C GLU A 90 6.50 -19.05 -30.33
N LYS A 91 7.68 -18.67 -29.83
CA LYS A 91 7.85 -18.24 -28.44
C LYS A 91 7.01 -17.00 -28.12
N LYS A 92 6.93 -16.04 -29.05
CA LYS A 92 6.08 -14.83 -28.91
C LYS A 92 4.59 -15.18 -28.92
N VAL A 93 4.16 -16.08 -29.80
CA VAL A 93 2.77 -16.55 -29.86
C VAL A 93 2.40 -17.28 -28.57
N ALA A 94 3.28 -18.14 -28.06
CA ALA A 94 3.09 -18.85 -26.80
C ALA A 94 3.00 -17.88 -25.61
N ALA A 95 3.86 -16.87 -25.54
CA ALA A 95 3.81 -15.84 -24.50
C ALA A 95 2.50 -15.02 -24.57
N GLN A 96 2.07 -14.65 -25.77
CA GLN A 96 0.81 -13.92 -25.97
C GLN A 96 -0.39 -14.79 -25.60
N LYS A 97 -0.37 -16.09 -25.93
CA LYS A 97 -1.39 -17.05 -25.51
C LYS A 97 -1.45 -17.15 -23.99
N LEU A 98 -0.31 -17.33 -23.31
CA LEU A 98 -0.23 -17.37 -21.85
C LEU A 98 -0.81 -16.09 -21.21
N LYS A 99 -0.50 -14.92 -21.76
CA LYS A 99 -1.05 -13.63 -21.30
C LYS A 99 -2.58 -13.57 -21.46
N ASN A 100 -3.09 -14.03 -22.60
CA ASN A 100 -4.53 -14.08 -22.88
C ASN A 100 -5.24 -15.07 -21.95
N ASP A 101 -4.67 -16.26 -21.76
CA ASP A 101 -5.20 -17.30 -20.87
C ASP A 101 -5.20 -16.81 -19.41
N ARG A 102 -4.12 -16.20 -18.93
CA ARG A 102 -4.07 -15.55 -17.62
C ARG A 102 -5.20 -14.53 -17.45
N ASN A 103 -5.38 -13.64 -18.42
CA ASN A 103 -6.44 -12.63 -18.36
C ASN A 103 -7.84 -13.26 -18.40
N ARG A 104 -8.02 -14.34 -19.16
CA ARG A 104 -9.27 -15.12 -19.22
C ARG A 104 -9.56 -15.78 -17.87
N PHE A 105 -8.59 -16.45 -17.26
CA PHE A 105 -8.73 -17.11 -15.95
C PHE A 105 -8.98 -16.10 -14.82
N PHE A 106 -8.29 -14.96 -14.83
CA PHE A 106 -8.52 -13.89 -13.85
C PHE A 106 -9.91 -13.28 -14.02
N ARG A 107 -10.41 -13.15 -15.26
CA ARG A 107 -11.78 -12.70 -15.51
C ARG A 107 -12.82 -13.74 -15.07
N SER A 108 -12.61 -15.03 -15.34
CA SER A 108 -13.54 -16.10 -14.91
C SER A 108 -13.64 -16.17 -13.39
N HIS A 109 -12.50 -16.06 -12.68
CA HIS A 109 -12.44 -16.06 -11.22
C HIS A 109 -12.70 -14.67 -10.60
N ARG A 110 -12.93 -13.63 -11.43
CA ARG A 110 -13.16 -12.23 -11.04
C ARG A 110 -12.04 -11.62 -10.16
N THR A 111 -10.81 -12.09 -10.30
CA THR A 111 -9.62 -11.67 -9.54
C THR A 111 -8.65 -10.82 -10.35
N ASN A 112 -7.75 -10.13 -9.65
CA ASN A 112 -6.59 -9.43 -10.20
C ASN A 112 -5.59 -9.22 -9.05
N ASN A 113 -4.30 -9.07 -9.36
CA ASN A 113 -3.23 -8.75 -8.41
C ASN A 113 -3.58 -7.52 -7.55
N ILE A 114 -4.16 -6.47 -8.17
CA ILE A 114 -4.60 -5.25 -7.46
C ILE A 114 -5.67 -5.59 -6.41
N LYS A 115 -6.65 -6.42 -6.77
CA LYS A 115 -7.74 -6.82 -5.86
C LYS A 115 -7.23 -7.69 -4.69
N MET A 116 -6.11 -8.38 -4.87
CA MET A 116 -5.47 -9.14 -3.79
C MET A 116 -4.67 -8.27 -2.81
N PHE A 117 -4.19 -7.10 -3.25
CA PHE A 117 -3.32 -6.25 -2.43
C PHE A 117 -4.06 -5.05 -1.81
N VAL A 118 -4.79 -4.30 -2.63
CA VAL A 118 -5.44 -3.03 -2.25
C VAL A 118 -6.31 -3.13 -1.00
N PRO A 119 -7.15 -4.17 -0.82
CA PRO A 119 -8.00 -4.25 0.37
C PRO A 119 -7.19 -4.38 1.67
N HIS A 120 -6.05 -5.08 1.64
CA HIS A 120 -5.19 -5.18 2.83
C HIS A 120 -4.39 -3.90 3.07
N ALA A 121 -3.89 -3.25 2.01
CA ALA A 121 -3.24 -1.96 2.12
C ALA A 121 -4.21 -0.90 2.72
N MET A 122 -5.45 -0.86 2.22
CA MET A 122 -6.49 -0.01 2.78
C MET A 122 -6.79 -0.36 4.25
N ALA A 123 -6.92 -1.64 4.59
CA ALA A 123 -7.17 -2.04 5.97
C ALA A 123 -6.00 -1.66 6.91
N ALA A 124 -4.76 -1.77 6.44
CA ALA A 124 -3.58 -1.35 7.19
C ALA A 124 -3.58 0.17 7.42
N LEU A 125 -3.84 0.96 6.37
CA LEU A 125 -3.95 2.42 6.46
C LEU A 125 -5.09 2.84 7.39
N LEU A 126 -6.25 2.20 7.31
CA LEU A 126 -7.38 2.47 8.20
C LEU A 126 -7.06 2.12 9.67
N SER A 127 -6.37 1.00 9.90
CA SER A 127 -5.98 0.58 11.24
C SER A 127 -4.94 1.54 11.84
N LEU A 128 -3.93 1.96 11.06
CA LEU A 128 -2.95 2.96 11.47
C LEU A 128 -3.61 4.31 11.76
N TYR A 129 -4.48 4.77 10.86
CA TYR A 129 -5.25 5.99 11.06
C TYR A 129 -6.06 5.93 12.37
N ALA A 130 -6.76 4.82 12.61
CA ALA A 130 -7.57 4.63 13.80
C ALA A 130 -6.75 4.50 15.10
N LEU A 131 -5.52 3.98 15.00
CA LEU A 131 -4.59 3.87 16.11
C LEU A 131 -3.98 5.23 16.50
N CYS A 132 -3.95 6.19 15.59
CA CYS A 132 -3.40 7.53 15.82
C CYS A 132 -4.45 8.56 16.24
N ILE A 133 -5.41 8.90 15.35
CA ILE A 133 -6.25 10.09 15.53
C ILE A 133 -7.50 9.81 16.36
N PRO A 134 -8.38 8.84 16.00
CA PRO A 134 -9.58 8.55 16.78
C PRO A 134 -9.29 8.02 18.19
N SER A 135 -8.22 7.25 18.36
CA SER A 135 -7.75 6.74 19.65
C SER A 135 -7.31 7.85 20.60
N HIS A 136 -6.58 8.86 20.11
CA HIS A 136 -6.19 10.03 20.89
C HIS A 136 -7.41 10.84 21.34
N ILE A 137 -8.33 11.14 20.41
CA ILE A 137 -9.59 11.85 20.74
C ILE A 137 -10.42 11.05 21.75
N LEU A 138 -10.46 9.72 21.61
CA LEU A 138 -11.15 8.85 22.56
C LEU A 138 -10.48 8.91 23.94
N PHE A 139 -9.15 8.86 24.00
CA PHE A 139 -8.39 8.98 25.24
C PHE A 139 -8.65 10.32 25.93
N ASP A 140 -8.56 11.43 25.20
CA ASP A 140 -8.84 12.77 25.73
C ASP A 140 -10.25 12.86 26.32
N ARG A 141 -11.25 12.28 25.65
CA ARG A 141 -12.63 12.26 26.15
C ARG A 141 -12.80 11.40 27.40
N VAL A 142 -12.10 10.28 27.48
CA VAL A 142 -12.14 9.38 28.64
C VAL A 142 -11.45 10.01 29.84
N THR A 143 -10.31 10.68 29.65
CA THR A 143 -9.58 11.36 30.72
C THR A 143 -10.26 12.63 31.20
N GLN A 144 -10.80 13.45 30.28
CA GLN A 144 -11.59 14.65 30.63
C GLN A 144 -12.97 14.29 31.23
N GLY A 145 -13.59 13.22 30.75
CA GLY A 145 -14.87 12.71 31.26
C GLY A 145 -14.77 12.03 32.62
N ALA A 146 -13.60 11.54 33.03
CA ALA A 146 -13.40 11.01 34.39
C ALA A 146 -13.51 12.10 35.47
N SER A 147 -13.32 13.38 35.12
CA SER A 147 -13.52 14.54 36.01
C SER A 147 -14.93 15.14 35.96
N ALA A 148 -15.78 14.74 35.02
CA ALA A 148 -17.13 15.30 34.86
C ALA A 148 -18.13 14.17 34.58
N HIS A 149 -18.99 13.89 35.55
CA HIS A 149 -20.14 12.99 35.43
C HIS A 149 -20.72 13.01 34.01
N ILE A 150 -20.89 11.82 33.43
CA ILE A 150 -21.36 11.57 32.07
C ILE A 150 -22.76 12.18 31.88
N ILE A 151 -22.82 13.45 31.50
CA ILE A 151 -24.05 14.14 31.13
C ILE A 151 -24.22 13.94 29.62
N ASN A 152 -25.11 13.00 29.29
CA ASN A 152 -25.82 12.84 28.03
C ASN A 152 -24.98 12.81 26.72
N PRO A 153 -24.60 11.63 26.19
CA PRO A 153 -23.66 11.47 25.06
C PRO A 153 -24.17 12.05 23.72
N LEU A 154 -25.48 12.19 23.55
CA LEU A 154 -26.09 12.77 22.35
C LEU A 154 -25.82 14.28 22.22
N SER A 155 -25.67 15.00 23.33
CA SER A 155 -25.40 16.45 23.32
C SER A 155 -24.00 16.77 22.77
N GLN A 156 -23.00 15.94 23.09
CA GLN A 156 -21.61 16.13 22.65
C GLN A 156 -21.42 15.87 21.14
N VAL A 157 -22.19 14.95 20.54
CA VAL A 157 -22.14 14.70 19.09
C VAL A 157 -22.74 15.87 18.30
N VAL A 158 -23.78 16.51 18.82
CA VAL A 158 -24.43 17.67 18.18
C VAL A 158 -23.61 18.96 18.37
N LEU A 159 -22.94 19.15 19.51
CA LEU A 159 -22.04 20.29 19.73
C LEU A 159 -20.72 20.17 18.93
N SER A 160 -20.14 18.96 18.82
CA SER A 160 -18.89 18.72 18.08
C SER A 160 -19.04 18.83 16.56
N THR A 161 -20.26 18.77 16.02
CA THR A 161 -20.52 19.00 14.59
C THR A 161 -20.68 20.49 14.24
N ARG A 162 -20.98 21.35 15.24
CA ARG A 162 -21.07 22.81 15.09
C ARG A 162 -19.73 23.53 15.32
N ALA A 163 -18.93 23.07 16.27
CA ALA A 163 -17.57 23.57 16.48
C ALA A 163 -16.57 22.57 15.86
N ALA A 164 -16.20 22.79 14.60
CA ALA A 164 -15.08 22.07 14.03
C ALA A 164 -13.81 22.53 14.77
N PRO A 165 -13.04 21.63 15.44
CA PRO A 165 -11.72 22.01 15.90
C PRO A 165 -10.89 22.31 14.65
N VAL A 166 -10.44 23.56 14.54
CA VAL A 166 -9.34 23.92 13.64
C VAL A 166 -8.13 23.16 14.19
N VAL A 167 -7.81 22.02 13.57
CA VAL A 167 -6.56 21.32 13.84
C VAL A 167 -5.46 22.19 13.22
N SER A 168 -4.95 23.13 14.01
CA SER A 168 -3.74 23.88 13.66
C SER A 168 -2.60 22.88 13.47
N LEU A 169 -1.84 23.09 12.41
CA LEU A 169 -0.70 22.27 12.00
C LEU A 169 0.54 22.56 12.88
N GLU A 170 0.38 22.63 14.19
CA GLU A 170 1.46 22.75 15.17
C GLU A 170 1.62 21.42 15.91
N TRP A 171 2.03 20.37 15.19
CA TRP A 171 2.28 19.06 15.80
C TRP A 171 3.75 18.93 16.20
N MET A 172 4.10 19.56 17.32
CA MET A 172 5.10 19.08 18.29
C MET A 172 4.78 19.72 19.65
N PRO A 173 4.18 19.00 20.61
CA PRO A 173 4.15 19.47 21.99
C PRO A 173 5.53 19.24 22.62
N THR A 174 6.14 20.33 23.08
CA THR A 174 7.26 20.29 24.03
C THR A 174 6.85 19.48 25.26
N ALA A 175 7.68 18.52 25.65
CA ALA A 175 7.40 17.45 26.60
C ALA A 175 7.12 17.89 28.07
N SER A 176 6.90 19.18 28.36
CA SER A 176 6.90 19.68 29.75
C SER A 176 5.53 19.79 30.43
N ALA A 177 4.41 19.71 29.70
CA ALA A 177 3.09 20.05 30.28
C ALA A 177 2.25 18.86 30.80
N VAL A 178 2.67 17.60 30.61
CA VAL A 178 1.89 16.40 31.03
C VAL A 178 2.37 15.83 32.38
N ALA A 179 3.36 16.45 33.02
CA ALA A 179 3.99 15.91 34.22
C ALA A 179 3.22 16.17 35.54
N ALA A 180 2.10 16.89 35.53
CA ALA A 180 1.36 17.21 36.75
C ALA A 180 0.02 16.46 36.79
N SER A 181 -0.16 15.61 37.81
CA SER A 181 -1.39 14.90 38.24
C SER A 181 -1.63 13.45 37.75
N ILE A 182 -0.61 12.60 37.80
CA ILE A 182 -0.85 11.14 37.99
C ILE A 182 -0.55 10.83 39.46
N PRO A 183 -1.49 10.26 40.25
CA PRO A 183 -1.23 9.91 41.64
C PRO A 183 -0.08 8.89 41.73
N THR A 184 0.90 9.24 42.56
CA THR A 184 2.24 8.65 42.69
C THR A 184 2.32 7.34 43.49
N ASP A 185 1.20 6.66 43.74
CA ASP A 185 1.20 5.40 44.52
C ASP A 185 1.28 4.12 43.65
N ALA A 186 1.40 4.23 42.33
CA ALA A 186 1.53 3.10 41.41
C ALA A 186 2.97 2.86 40.92
N MET A 187 3.97 3.34 41.65
CA MET A 187 5.38 3.25 41.25
C MET A 187 6.06 2.01 41.86
N VAL A 188 5.63 0.80 41.49
CA VAL A 188 6.41 -0.42 41.72
C VAL A 188 6.23 -1.38 40.52
N CYS A 189 7.31 -1.57 39.76
CA CYS A 189 7.53 -2.61 38.74
C CYS A 189 6.57 -2.64 37.53
N VAL A 190 6.82 -1.73 36.57
CA VAL A 190 6.03 -1.49 35.34
C VAL A 190 6.28 -2.59 34.30
N ILE A 191 5.74 -3.78 34.52
CA ILE A 191 5.46 -4.73 33.43
C ILE A 191 4.19 -4.22 32.74
N ASP A 192 4.21 -3.97 31.43
CA ASP A 192 2.98 -3.71 30.65
C ASP A 192 2.48 -5.03 30.04
N PRO A 193 1.62 -5.80 30.75
CA PRO A 193 1.08 -7.04 30.22
C PRO A 193 0.17 -6.78 29.02
N THR A 194 -0.43 -5.59 28.91
CA THR A 194 -1.35 -5.24 27.82
C THR A 194 -0.62 -5.20 26.49
N LEU A 195 0.50 -4.46 26.46
CA LEU A 195 1.34 -4.37 25.26
C LEU A 195 1.94 -5.73 24.87
N THR A 196 2.34 -6.51 25.87
CA THR A 196 2.84 -7.87 25.69
C THR A 196 1.76 -8.76 25.04
N ILE A 197 0.54 -8.78 25.57
CA ILE A 197 -0.56 -9.58 25.01
C ILE A 197 -0.94 -9.09 23.60
N ALA A 198 -1.06 -7.77 23.40
CA ALA A 198 -1.39 -7.17 22.10
C ALA A 198 -0.36 -7.53 21.01
N SER A 199 0.94 -7.49 21.36
CA SER A 199 2.03 -7.84 20.46
C SER A 199 2.04 -9.33 20.13
N VAL A 200 1.83 -10.22 21.12
CA VAL A 200 1.75 -11.67 20.90
C VAL A 200 0.54 -12.05 20.03
N LEU A 201 -0.63 -11.46 20.28
CA LEU A 201 -1.81 -11.68 19.45
C LEU A 201 -1.59 -11.16 18.02
N THR A 202 -0.98 -10.00 17.87
CA THR A 202 -0.64 -9.44 16.56
C THR A 202 0.35 -10.34 15.83
N LEU A 203 1.38 -10.83 16.51
CA LEU A 203 2.35 -11.79 15.96
C LEU A 203 1.65 -13.06 15.47
N TYR A 204 0.80 -13.67 16.31
CA TYR A 204 0.01 -14.84 15.92
C TYR A 204 -0.83 -14.56 14.67
N ASN A 205 -1.54 -13.42 14.64
CA ASN A 205 -2.36 -13.02 13.50
C ASN A 205 -1.54 -12.84 12.21
N VAL A 206 -0.37 -12.22 12.29
CA VAL A 206 0.52 -12.03 11.14
C VAL A 206 1.07 -13.37 10.66
N VAL A 207 1.50 -14.25 11.57
CA VAL A 207 1.98 -15.60 11.21
C VAL A 207 0.89 -16.40 10.50
N GLN A 208 -0.33 -16.41 11.04
CA GLN A 208 -1.48 -17.08 10.42
C GLN A 208 -1.83 -16.47 9.05
N HIS A 209 -1.75 -15.14 8.92
CA HIS A 209 -1.99 -14.46 7.67
C HIS A 209 -0.95 -14.81 6.59
N LEU A 210 0.34 -14.85 6.96
CA LEU A 210 1.43 -15.23 6.07
C LEU A 210 1.34 -16.71 5.68
N HIS A 211 1.01 -17.59 6.63
CA HIS A 211 0.90 -19.02 6.36
C HIS A 211 -0.14 -19.34 5.28
N ARG A 212 -1.27 -18.63 5.27
CA ARG A 212 -2.32 -18.77 4.24
C ARG A 212 -1.91 -18.30 2.84
N ARG A 213 -0.80 -17.56 2.74
CA ARG A 213 -0.27 -17.04 1.48
C ARG A 213 0.97 -17.80 1.01
N LEU A 214 1.35 -18.86 1.72
CA LEU A 214 2.36 -19.78 1.23
C LEU A 214 1.77 -20.62 0.10
N GLY A 215 2.61 -21.09 -0.81
CA GLY A 215 2.18 -21.99 -1.88
C GLY A 215 1.69 -21.31 -3.14
N PHE A 216 1.86 -20.00 -3.28
CA PHE A 216 1.57 -19.32 -4.55
C PHE A 216 2.81 -19.17 -5.43
N ASN A 217 3.99 -19.02 -4.82
CA ASN A 217 5.26 -18.85 -5.51
C ASN A 217 6.43 -18.93 -4.52
N ASP A 218 7.46 -19.74 -4.80
CA ASP A 218 8.67 -19.87 -3.96
C ASP A 218 9.34 -18.55 -3.62
N ARG A 219 9.36 -17.58 -4.54
CA ARG A 219 9.92 -16.24 -4.24
C ARG A 219 9.06 -15.50 -3.22
N MET A 220 7.74 -15.58 -3.36
CA MET A 220 6.81 -14.98 -2.41
C MET A 220 6.85 -15.71 -1.07
N ASP A 221 7.03 -17.02 -1.08
CA ASP A 221 7.18 -17.85 0.10
C ASP A 221 8.49 -17.54 0.83
N SER A 222 9.59 -17.37 0.11
CA SER A 222 10.88 -16.90 0.67
C SER A 222 10.74 -15.52 1.31
N TRP A 223 9.94 -14.64 0.70
CA TRP A 223 9.67 -13.31 1.22
C TRP A 223 8.77 -13.37 2.46
N ALA A 224 7.72 -14.19 2.43
CA ALA A 224 6.84 -14.45 3.56
C ALA A 224 7.60 -15.05 4.75
N LEU A 225 8.53 -15.98 4.51
CA LEU A 225 9.42 -16.55 5.54
C LEU A 225 10.37 -15.50 6.11
N ARG A 226 10.99 -14.66 5.27
CA ARG A 226 11.85 -13.56 5.73
C ARG A 226 11.08 -12.54 6.56
N ILE A 227 9.88 -12.17 6.12
CA ILE A 227 9.01 -11.27 6.89
C ILE A 227 8.61 -11.93 8.20
N ARG A 228 8.19 -13.19 8.18
CA ARG A 228 7.83 -13.93 9.38
C ARG A 228 8.97 -13.88 10.40
N ARG A 229 10.21 -14.16 10.00
CA ARG A 229 11.39 -14.06 10.88
C ARG A 229 11.56 -12.65 11.44
N ARG A 230 11.49 -11.61 10.60
CA ARG A 230 11.63 -10.20 11.04
C ARG A 230 10.51 -9.77 11.99
N VAL A 231 9.28 -10.20 11.72
CA VAL A 231 8.09 -9.91 12.53
C VAL A 231 8.16 -10.66 13.86
N CYS A 232 8.56 -11.94 13.86
CA CYS A 232 8.81 -12.71 15.07
C CYS A 232 9.89 -12.06 15.93
N LEU A 233 10.99 -11.62 15.31
CA LEU A 233 12.05 -10.91 16.02
C LEU A 233 11.53 -9.58 16.57
N GLY A 234 10.91 -8.74 15.76
CA GLY A 234 10.43 -7.41 16.18
C GLY A 234 9.37 -7.45 17.29
N TYR A 235 8.31 -8.25 17.11
CA TYR A 235 7.29 -8.39 18.16
C TYR A 235 7.79 -9.19 19.36
N GLY A 236 8.70 -10.15 19.16
CA GLY A 236 9.36 -10.87 20.24
C GLY A 236 10.23 -9.96 21.10
N THR A 237 11.03 -9.09 20.47
CA THR A 237 11.82 -8.06 21.19
C THR A 237 10.95 -7.04 21.88
N LEU A 238 9.81 -6.67 21.28
CA LEU A 238 8.87 -5.72 21.89
C LEU A 238 8.17 -6.34 23.11
N ALA A 239 7.71 -7.58 23.01
CA ALA A 239 7.10 -8.33 24.12
C ALA A 239 8.10 -8.61 25.26
N ALA A 240 9.31 -9.05 24.91
CA ALA A 240 10.37 -9.27 25.89
C ALA A 240 10.79 -7.94 26.55
N GLY A 241 10.93 -6.87 25.76
CA GLY A 241 11.22 -5.54 26.25
C GLY A 241 10.16 -5.02 27.22
N SER A 242 8.87 -5.17 26.90
CA SER A 242 7.77 -4.74 27.78
C SER A 242 7.67 -5.54 29.08
N LEU A 243 8.08 -6.82 29.06
CA LEU A 243 8.13 -7.66 30.27
C LEU A 243 9.38 -7.40 31.12
N LEU A 244 10.53 -7.15 30.49
CA LEU A 244 11.81 -6.96 31.17
C LEU A 244 12.05 -5.50 31.62
N TYR A 245 11.26 -4.54 31.11
CA TYR A 245 11.39 -3.13 31.46
C TYR A 245 11.24 -2.87 32.96
N GLY A 246 10.20 -3.41 33.59
CA GLY A 246 9.97 -3.27 35.03
C GLY A 246 11.14 -3.78 35.89
N PRO A 247 11.57 -5.04 35.73
CA PRO A 247 12.71 -5.60 36.45
C PRO A 247 14.05 -4.90 36.17
N ALA A 248 14.28 -4.46 34.93
CA ALA A 248 15.49 -3.72 34.56
C ALA A 248 15.50 -2.32 35.20
N ALA A 249 14.36 -1.63 35.23
CA ALA A 249 14.24 -0.33 35.88
C ALA A 249 14.49 -0.42 37.39
N SER A 250 14.02 -1.47 38.07
CA SER A 250 14.26 -1.67 39.50
C SER A 250 15.71 -2.03 39.83
N LEU A 251 16.41 -2.75 38.95
CA LEU A 251 17.84 -3.07 39.13
C LEU A 251 18.74 -1.83 38.97
N TRP A 252 18.32 -0.86 38.15
CA TRP A 252 19.10 0.35 37.87
C TRP A 252 18.78 1.49 38.86
N SER A 253 17.66 1.42 39.58
CA SER A 253 17.24 2.47 40.51
C SER A 253 18.06 2.54 41.80
N ASP A 254 18.72 1.44 42.19
CA ASP A 254 19.55 1.38 43.41
C ASP A 254 20.90 2.12 43.27
N GLY A 255 21.23 2.66 42.08
CA GLY A 255 22.53 3.24 41.75
C GLY A 255 22.62 4.76 41.58
N GLY A 256 21.63 5.55 42.05
CA GLY A 256 21.77 7.02 42.19
C GLY A 256 21.74 7.87 40.91
N ILE A 257 21.56 7.30 39.72
CA ILE A 257 21.46 8.05 38.44
C ILE A 257 19.99 8.26 38.00
N THR A 258 19.05 8.28 38.96
CA THR A 258 17.60 8.18 38.68
C THR A 258 16.86 9.48 38.41
N ALA A 259 17.51 10.65 38.43
CA ALA A 259 16.82 11.93 38.21
C ALA A 259 16.77 12.42 36.75
N ILE A 260 17.62 11.90 35.86
CA ILE A 260 17.78 12.47 34.50
C ILE A 260 17.04 11.65 33.42
N LEU A 261 16.74 10.38 33.69
CA LEU A 261 15.96 9.51 32.81
C LEU A 261 14.66 9.12 33.51
N ALA A 262 13.81 10.11 33.81
CA ALA A 262 12.41 9.82 34.05
C ALA A 262 11.92 8.95 32.86
N PRO A 263 11.29 7.80 33.11
CA PRO A 263 10.89 6.88 32.05
C PRO A 263 9.82 7.56 31.21
N LEU A 264 10.24 8.28 30.17
CA LEU A 264 9.34 8.81 29.15
C LEU A 264 8.61 7.59 28.60
N PRO A 265 7.27 7.51 28.72
CA PRO A 265 6.53 6.43 28.12
C PRO A 265 6.77 6.52 26.62
N LEU A 266 7.60 5.62 26.09
CA LEU A 266 7.96 5.54 24.67
C LEU A 266 6.71 5.41 23.78
N ILE A 267 5.60 4.97 24.39
CA ILE A 267 4.31 4.71 23.78
C ILE A 267 3.23 5.46 24.55
N PRO A 268 2.35 6.23 23.89
CA PRO A 268 1.22 6.89 24.55
C PRO A 268 0.34 5.88 25.31
N PRO A 269 -0.17 6.23 26.51
CA PRO A 269 -0.86 5.30 27.40
C PRO A 269 -2.14 4.68 26.81
N TYR A 270 -2.75 5.34 25.82
CA TYR A 270 -3.93 4.82 25.12
C TYR A 270 -3.61 3.79 24.05
N LEU A 271 -2.36 3.71 23.58
CA LEU A 271 -2.01 2.90 22.41
C LEU A 271 -2.13 1.41 22.71
N ALA A 272 -1.58 0.96 23.84
CA ALA A 272 -1.60 -0.45 24.25
C ALA A 272 -3.01 -1.05 24.36
N PRO A 273 -3.98 -0.44 25.08
CA PRO A 273 -5.34 -0.99 25.17
C PRO A 273 -6.10 -0.95 23.83
N VAL A 274 -5.97 0.12 23.04
CA VAL A 274 -6.59 0.19 21.70
C VAL A 274 -6.00 -0.88 20.78
N TRP A 275 -4.68 -1.04 20.78
CA TRP A 275 -4.01 -2.07 20.00
C TRP A 275 -4.45 -3.48 20.44
N LEU A 276 -4.58 -3.72 21.75
CA LEU A 276 -5.12 -4.97 22.28
C LEU A 276 -6.50 -5.26 21.68
N GLY A 277 -7.43 -4.30 21.73
CA GLY A 277 -8.75 -4.42 21.12
C GLY A 277 -8.72 -4.77 19.63
N MET A 278 -7.85 -4.10 18.87
CA MET A 278 -7.67 -4.39 17.44
C MET A 278 -7.11 -5.81 17.20
N SER A 279 -6.16 -6.24 18.02
CA SER A 279 -5.54 -7.56 17.91
C SER A 279 -6.53 -8.69 18.25
N LEU A 280 -7.40 -8.48 19.25
CA LEU A 280 -8.45 -9.41 19.65
C LEU A 280 -9.49 -9.63 18.56
N ILE A 281 -9.96 -8.55 17.91
CA ILE A 281 -10.90 -8.69 16.80
C ILE A 281 -10.26 -9.39 15.60
N THR A 282 -8.98 -9.13 15.33
CA THR A 282 -8.25 -9.85 14.27
C THR A 282 -8.08 -11.33 14.61
N PHE A 283 -7.86 -11.64 15.88
CA PHE A 283 -7.78 -13.01 16.37
C PHE A 283 -9.12 -13.73 16.27
N ALA A 284 -10.21 -13.09 16.71
CA ALA A 284 -11.56 -13.61 16.59
C ALA A 284 -11.95 -13.85 15.13
N LYS A 285 -11.63 -12.92 14.21
CA LYS A 285 -11.76 -13.14 12.76
C LYS A 285 -10.99 -14.37 12.31
N THR A 286 -9.74 -14.52 12.75
CA THR A 286 -8.88 -15.64 12.37
C THR A 286 -9.44 -16.99 12.85
N LEU A 287 -9.97 -17.05 14.07
CA LEU A 287 -10.58 -18.26 14.60
C LEU A 287 -11.94 -18.56 13.96
N LEU A 288 -12.85 -17.59 13.95
CA LEU A 288 -14.24 -17.79 13.55
C LEU A 288 -14.39 -17.88 12.03
N ILE A 289 -13.92 -16.87 11.29
CA ILE A 289 -14.13 -16.81 9.83
C ILE A 289 -13.17 -17.74 9.10
N ASN A 290 -11.96 -17.81 9.61
CA ASN A 290 -10.81 -18.26 8.85
C ASN A 290 -10.50 -19.74 9.09
N LYS A 291 -10.72 -20.26 10.30
CA LYS A 291 -10.50 -21.69 10.63
C LYS A 291 -11.77 -22.54 10.52
N THR A 292 -12.97 -21.96 10.68
CA THR A 292 -14.20 -22.75 10.65
C THR A 292 -14.82 -22.78 9.24
N PRO A 293 -15.32 -23.95 8.76
CA PRO A 293 -16.12 -24.04 7.55
C PRO A 293 -17.33 -23.09 7.51
N PRO A 294 -18.18 -22.97 8.55
CA PRO A 294 -19.34 -22.07 8.50
C PRO A 294 -18.94 -20.60 8.40
N GLY A 295 -17.86 -20.18 9.07
CA GLY A 295 -17.36 -18.81 8.96
C GLY A 295 -16.87 -18.47 7.55
N ARG A 296 -16.18 -19.43 6.89
CA ARG A 296 -15.77 -19.29 5.49
C ARG A 296 -16.98 -19.20 4.56
N ALA A 297 -17.98 -20.06 4.75
CA ALA A 297 -19.21 -20.05 3.96
C ALA A 297 -19.98 -18.72 4.10
N LEU A 298 -20.16 -18.23 5.33
CA LEU A 298 -20.82 -16.94 5.61
C LEU A 298 -20.12 -15.78 4.90
N CYS A 299 -18.78 -15.79 4.91
CA CYS A 299 -17.95 -14.79 4.25
C CYS A 299 -17.64 -15.10 2.78
N ARG A 300 -18.26 -16.13 2.17
CA ARG A 300 -18.01 -16.55 0.78
C ARG A 300 -16.52 -16.73 0.44
N ILE A 301 -15.74 -17.21 1.41
CA ILE A 301 -14.33 -17.55 1.24
C ILE A 301 -14.29 -18.99 0.74
N ALA A 302 -13.83 -19.18 -0.49
CA ALA A 302 -13.70 -20.52 -1.06
C ALA A 302 -12.63 -21.34 -0.33
N GLU A 303 -12.82 -22.65 -0.29
CA GLU A 303 -11.80 -23.56 0.22
C GLU A 303 -10.63 -23.64 -0.75
N TYR A 304 -9.43 -23.76 -0.19
CA TYR A 304 -8.23 -23.91 -1.01
C TYR A 304 -8.22 -25.30 -1.64
N PRO A 305 -7.81 -25.41 -2.92
CA PRO A 305 -7.67 -26.71 -3.54
C PRO A 305 -6.60 -27.53 -2.79
N PRO A 306 -6.71 -28.87 -2.75
CA PRO A 306 -5.75 -29.73 -2.04
C PRO A 306 -4.31 -29.61 -2.58
N GLN A 307 -4.17 -29.13 -3.81
CA GLN A 307 -2.89 -28.86 -4.48
C GLN A 307 -2.25 -27.52 -4.05
N HIS A 308 -2.95 -26.68 -3.27
CA HIS A 308 -2.37 -25.42 -2.80
C HIS A 308 -1.22 -25.68 -1.82
N GLY A 309 -0.04 -25.09 -2.06
CA GLY A 309 1.16 -25.36 -1.25
C GLY A 309 2.09 -26.43 -1.82
N SER A 310 1.64 -27.24 -2.79
CA SER A 310 2.50 -28.23 -3.45
C SER A 310 3.22 -27.69 -4.67
N TYR A 311 3.01 -26.42 -4.98
CA TYR A 311 3.55 -25.80 -6.18
C TYR A 311 4.91 -25.18 -5.87
N GLY A 312 6.01 -25.86 -6.24
CA GLY A 312 7.38 -25.35 -6.08
C GLY A 312 7.76 -24.29 -7.13
N ALA A 313 8.99 -23.77 -7.06
CA ALA A 313 9.52 -22.69 -7.91
C ALA A 313 9.36 -22.94 -9.42
N VAL A 314 9.43 -24.21 -9.81
CA VAL A 314 9.35 -24.65 -11.21
C VAL A 314 7.91 -24.72 -11.69
N ASP A 315 6.95 -24.90 -10.78
CA ASP A 315 5.52 -25.12 -11.08
C ASP A 315 4.68 -23.86 -10.92
N THR A 316 4.95 -23.06 -9.90
CA THR A 316 4.47 -21.68 -9.86
C THR A 316 5.34 -20.91 -10.82
N ALA A 317 4.85 -20.70 -12.04
CA ALA A 317 5.35 -19.68 -12.95
C ALA A 317 5.93 -18.54 -12.10
N GLU A 318 7.25 -18.39 -12.07
CA GLU A 318 7.87 -17.43 -11.17
C GLU A 318 7.10 -16.10 -11.38
N GLY A 319 6.95 -15.17 -10.45
CA GLY A 319 8.10 -14.45 -9.91
C GLY A 319 8.88 -13.69 -11.01
N HIS A 320 8.78 -14.13 -12.25
CA HIS A 320 9.01 -13.41 -13.47
C HIS A 320 8.06 -12.23 -13.49
N GLU A 321 8.63 -11.11 -13.06
CA GLU A 321 8.88 -10.02 -13.98
C GLU A 321 7.84 -9.98 -15.12
N TYR A 322 7.16 -8.86 -15.23
CA TYR A 322 6.53 -8.43 -16.48
C TYR A 322 7.60 -8.21 -17.60
N ARG A 323 8.57 -9.12 -17.69
CA ARG A 323 9.88 -9.08 -18.32
C ARG A 323 10.44 -10.49 -18.64
N ILE A 324 9.67 -11.59 -18.51
CA ILE A 324 9.87 -12.67 -19.50
C ILE A 324 9.40 -12.08 -20.84
N ASP A 325 10.37 -11.83 -21.71
CA ASP A 325 10.22 -12.01 -23.16
C ASP A 325 9.16 -11.20 -23.91
N PHE A 326 8.87 -9.98 -23.48
CA PHE A 326 8.68 -8.89 -24.46
C PHE A 326 10.03 -8.39 -25.03
N THR A 327 11.11 -9.14 -24.74
CA THR A 327 12.53 -8.77 -24.80
C THR A 327 13.40 -9.80 -25.55
N SER A 328 12.84 -10.83 -26.19
CA SER A 328 13.59 -11.57 -27.23
C SER A 328 13.64 -10.81 -28.56
N VAL A 329 13.24 -9.53 -28.54
CA VAL A 329 13.73 -8.54 -29.48
C VAL A 329 14.88 -7.86 -28.79
N ASP A 330 16.05 -7.95 -29.42
CA ASP A 330 17.23 -7.11 -29.29
C ASP A 330 17.17 -6.04 -28.17
N MET A 331 18.12 -6.09 -27.24
CA MET A 331 18.20 -5.18 -26.09
C MET A 331 18.18 -3.69 -26.51
N GLU A 332 18.61 -3.39 -27.74
CA GLU A 332 18.57 -2.06 -28.34
C GLU A 332 17.15 -1.58 -28.64
N ASP A 333 16.31 -2.45 -29.19
CA ASP A 333 14.93 -2.14 -29.58
C ASP A 333 14.05 -1.92 -28.33
N GLN A 334 14.36 -2.63 -27.26
CA GLN A 334 13.78 -2.40 -25.93
C GLN A 334 14.18 -1.06 -25.32
N ARG A 335 15.46 -0.72 -25.42
CA ARG A 335 15.97 0.56 -24.93
C ARG A 335 15.33 1.71 -25.70
N ALA A 336 15.10 1.54 -27.00
CA ALA A 336 14.39 2.50 -27.84
C ALA A 336 12.92 2.65 -27.41
N ARG A 337 12.18 1.55 -27.24
CA ARG A 337 10.77 1.58 -26.80
C ARG A 337 10.59 2.10 -25.38
N TRP A 338 11.45 1.71 -24.44
CA TRP A 338 11.45 2.25 -23.09
C TRP A 338 11.77 3.75 -23.08
N LYS A 339 12.76 4.20 -23.85
CA LYS A 339 13.05 5.64 -24.03
C LYS A 339 11.84 6.37 -24.63
N ALA A 340 11.13 5.77 -25.60
CA ALA A 340 9.95 6.36 -26.20
C ALA A 340 8.77 6.44 -25.22
N GLN A 341 8.49 5.37 -24.48
CA GLN A 341 7.44 5.33 -23.45
C GLN A 341 7.74 6.26 -22.28
N LYS A 342 9.02 6.34 -21.86
CA LYS A 342 9.47 7.29 -20.85
C LYS A 342 9.22 8.73 -21.30
N ARG A 343 9.61 9.09 -22.53
CA ARG A 343 9.34 10.42 -23.10
C ARG A 343 7.85 10.74 -23.19
N MET A 344 7.02 9.76 -23.56
CA MET A 344 5.57 9.93 -23.63
C MET A 344 4.95 10.14 -22.24
N LEU A 345 5.40 9.41 -21.23
CA LEU A 345 4.97 9.54 -19.84
C LEU A 345 5.45 10.86 -19.21
N GLU A 346 6.69 11.27 -19.48
CA GLU A 346 7.22 12.58 -19.07
C GLU A 346 6.37 13.69 -19.68
N TYR A 347 6.06 13.61 -20.98
CA TYR A 347 5.19 14.57 -21.66
C TYR A 347 3.76 14.59 -21.08
N GLU A 348 3.17 13.42 -20.80
CA GLU A 348 1.82 13.36 -20.19
C GLU A 348 1.81 13.88 -18.76
N PHE A 349 2.87 13.61 -17.98
CA PHE A 349 3.02 14.12 -16.63
C PHE A 349 3.20 15.64 -16.65
N ASP A 350 4.02 16.17 -17.55
CA ASP A 350 4.21 17.61 -17.75
C ASP A 350 2.91 18.30 -18.14
N ILE A 351 2.11 17.71 -19.06
CA ILE A 351 0.78 18.25 -19.40
C ILE A 351 -0.15 18.25 -18.18
N ARG A 352 -0.15 17.18 -17.39
CA ARG A 352 -1.03 17.07 -16.20
C ARG A 352 -0.59 18.02 -15.10
N LEU A 353 0.71 18.16 -14.87
CA LEU A 353 1.31 19.10 -13.94
C LEU A 353 1.00 20.53 -14.38
N HIS A 354 1.16 20.83 -15.67
CA HIS A 354 0.81 22.11 -16.25
C HIS A 354 -0.68 22.44 -16.09
N ARG A 355 -1.59 21.55 -16.49
CA ARG A 355 -3.05 21.74 -16.24
C ARG A 355 -3.40 21.91 -14.77
N TYR A 356 -2.65 21.27 -13.88
CA TYR A 356 -2.85 21.41 -12.44
C TYR A 356 -2.36 22.79 -11.96
N LEU A 357 -1.19 23.22 -12.40
CA LEU A 357 -0.57 24.51 -12.08
C LEU A 357 -1.39 25.70 -12.60
N THR A 358 -1.94 25.61 -13.83
CA THR A 358 -2.90 26.58 -14.39
C THR A 358 -4.19 26.62 -13.57
N LYS A 359 -4.73 25.45 -13.17
CA LYS A 359 -5.93 25.39 -12.31
C LYS A 359 -5.71 25.94 -10.91
N THR A 360 -4.48 25.88 -10.40
CA THR A 360 -4.11 26.49 -9.12
C THR A 360 -3.81 27.98 -9.23
N GLY A 361 -3.90 28.57 -10.42
CA GLY A 361 -3.64 30.00 -10.66
C GLY A 361 -2.19 30.41 -10.45
N LEU A 362 -1.27 29.45 -10.52
CA LEU A 362 0.16 29.65 -10.24
C LEU A 362 0.94 30.05 -11.50
N PHE A 363 0.35 29.91 -12.68
CA PHE A 363 0.86 30.39 -13.97
C PHE A 363 -0.17 31.31 -14.60
N THR A 364 0.25 32.48 -15.04
CA THR A 364 -0.55 33.43 -15.82
C THR A 364 -0.33 33.21 -17.32
N GLU A 365 -1.37 33.37 -18.15
CA GLU A 365 -1.35 33.10 -19.61
C GLU A 365 -0.22 33.82 -20.38
N LEU A 366 0.37 34.87 -19.81
CA LEU A 366 1.54 35.56 -20.36
C LEU A 366 2.82 34.71 -20.29
N ASP A 367 3.04 34.03 -19.17
CA ASP A 367 4.20 33.13 -18.98
C ASP A 367 4.09 31.89 -19.88
N GLU A 368 2.85 31.48 -20.21
CA GLU A 368 2.54 30.39 -21.13
C GLU A 368 2.98 30.72 -22.57
N MET A 369 2.70 31.93 -23.04
CA MET A 369 3.09 32.39 -24.38
C MET A 369 4.60 32.60 -24.52
N GLU A 370 5.27 33.11 -23.48
CA GLU A 370 6.73 33.26 -23.48
C GLU A 370 7.44 31.90 -23.49
N PHE A 371 6.96 30.94 -22.69
CA PHE A 371 7.52 29.58 -22.67
C PHE A 371 7.32 28.83 -23.99
N GLU A 372 6.15 28.92 -24.61
CA GLU A 372 5.91 28.32 -25.92
C GLU A 372 6.74 28.98 -27.03
N ALA A 373 6.92 30.30 -26.99
CA ALA A 373 7.75 31.03 -27.93
C ALA A 373 9.24 30.62 -27.81
N GLU A 374 9.77 30.46 -26.60
CA GLU A 374 11.14 29.97 -26.38
C GLU A 374 11.31 28.52 -26.83
N ARG A 375 10.35 27.65 -26.52
CA ARG A 375 10.38 26.24 -26.95
C ARG A 375 10.37 26.12 -28.48
N LEU A 376 9.57 26.93 -29.18
CA LEU A 376 9.55 26.97 -30.64
C LEU A 376 10.85 27.53 -31.23
N LYS A 377 11.48 28.52 -30.58
CA LYS A 377 12.82 29.01 -30.97
C LYS A 377 13.87 27.91 -30.86
N GLN A 378 13.88 27.14 -29.78
CA GLN A 378 14.81 26.02 -29.58
C GLN A 378 14.58 24.91 -30.61
N MET A 379 13.33 24.52 -30.87
CA MET A 379 13.02 23.51 -31.90
C MET A 379 13.47 23.96 -33.31
N ARG A 380 13.30 25.24 -33.64
CA ARG A 380 13.80 25.80 -34.92
C ARG A 380 15.33 25.80 -34.99
N ALA A 381 16.04 26.09 -33.89
CA ALA A 381 17.50 26.06 -33.86
C ALA A 381 18.04 24.64 -34.12
N VAL A 382 17.48 23.64 -33.44
CA VAL A 382 17.84 22.22 -33.63
C VAL A 382 17.55 21.73 -35.05
N ALA A 383 16.43 22.15 -35.64
CA ALA A 383 16.11 21.83 -37.03
C ALA A 383 17.09 22.48 -38.03
N ARG A 384 17.53 23.72 -37.78
CA ARG A 384 18.55 24.40 -38.61
C ARG A 384 19.91 23.73 -38.50
N GLU A 385 20.32 23.29 -37.31
CA GLU A 385 21.57 22.56 -37.12
C GLU A 385 21.55 21.21 -37.84
N ARG A 386 20.43 20.47 -37.79
CA ARG A 386 20.27 19.23 -38.57
C ARG A 386 20.35 19.45 -40.07
N ASN A 387 19.71 20.50 -40.60
CA ASN A 387 19.78 20.81 -42.03
C ASN A 387 21.16 21.29 -42.47
N ARG A 388 21.93 21.96 -41.60
CA ARG A 388 23.33 22.33 -41.89
C ARG A 388 24.28 21.14 -41.90
N GLY A 389 23.97 20.07 -41.17
CA GLY A 389 24.74 18.82 -41.21
C GLY A 389 24.46 17.93 -42.44
N LEU A 390 23.42 18.24 -43.22
CA LEU A 390 23.00 17.48 -44.41
C LEU A 390 23.53 18.04 -45.74
N TRP A 391 24.25 19.18 -45.71
CA TRP A 391 24.92 19.78 -46.86
C TRP A 391 26.40 20.03 -46.53
N PRO A 392 27.21 18.97 -46.58
CA PRO A 392 28.34 18.97 -47.51
C PRO A 392 28.52 17.57 -48.11
N ASN A 393 28.09 17.37 -49.36
CA ASN A 393 28.62 16.36 -50.30
C ASN A 393 27.91 16.31 -51.67
N GLU A 394 26.95 17.18 -51.98
CA GLU A 394 26.36 17.23 -53.34
C GLU A 394 27.20 18.05 -54.35
N GLU A 395 28.13 18.90 -53.90
CA GLU A 395 29.00 19.67 -54.81
C GLU A 395 30.21 18.88 -55.33
N ALA A 396 30.52 17.69 -54.78
CA ALA A 396 31.61 16.84 -55.28
C ALA A 396 31.20 15.88 -56.42
N ALA A 397 29.90 15.75 -56.72
CA ALA A 397 29.39 14.83 -57.74
C ALA A 397 29.00 15.51 -59.07
N ALA A 398 29.09 16.84 -59.15
CA ALA A 398 28.62 17.63 -60.30
C ALA A 398 29.74 18.11 -61.26
N GLU A 399 31.01 17.82 -60.98
CA GLU A 399 32.16 18.13 -61.85
C GLU A 399 32.73 16.89 -62.56
N THR A 400 31.88 16.16 -63.29
CA THR A 400 32.34 15.41 -64.48
C THR A 400 31.26 15.48 -65.56
N LYS A 401 31.35 16.52 -66.37
CA LYS A 401 30.69 16.72 -67.68
C LYS A 401 31.65 16.20 -68.79
N PRO A 402 31.34 16.24 -70.10
CA PRO A 402 30.35 15.46 -70.87
C PRO A 402 30.92 14.98 -72.26
N HIS A 403 30.13 14.29 -73.09
CA HIS A 403 30.05 14.42 -74.58
C HIS A 403 29.26 13.21 -75.15
N ALA A 404 28.05 13.38 -75.67
CA ALA A 404 27.67 13.94 -76.98
C ALA A 404 27.77 12.92 -78.13
N SER A 405 26.62 12.49 -78.65
CA SER A 405 26.24 12.32 -80.08
C SER A 405 24.96 11.45 -80.12
N THR A 406 23.77 12.03 -80.33
CA THR A 406 23.12 12.38 -81.61
C THR A 406 22.77 11.17 -82.51
N VAL A 407 21.52 11.19 -83.02
CA VAL A 407 21.03 10.53 -84.26
C VAL A 407 20.67 9.04 -84.04
N SER A 408 19.55 8.45 -84.48
CA SER A 408 18.46 8.75 -85.42
C SER A 408 17.29 7.80 -85.14
N GLU A 409 16.09 8.22 -85.56
CA GLU A 409 14.93 7.40 -85.94
C GLU A 409 15.30 6.04 -86.57
N ARG A 410 14.51 4.97 -86.33
CA ARG A 410 13.56 4.37 -87.29
C ARG A 410 12.97 3.03 -86.83
N THR A 411 11.63 2.95 -86.91
CA THR A 411 10.76 1.84 -87.40
C THR A 411 10.92 0.40 -86.90
N ASP A 412 9.81 -0.09 -86.34
CA ASP A 412 9.06 -1.31 -86.72
C ASP A 412 9.74 -2.33 -87.64
N HIS A 413 9.85 -3.59 -87.17
CA HIS A 413 9.24 -4.80 -87.76
C HIS A 413 9.86 -6.07 -87.13
N LEU A 414 9.08 -6.80 -86.33
CA LEU A 414 8.65 -8.19 -86.52
C LEU A 414 7.96 -8.73 -85.26
#